data_AF-A0A3S5DCL3-F1
#
_entry.id   AF-A0A3S5DCL3-F1
#
_cell.length_a   1.000
_cell.length_b   1.000
_cell.length_c   1.000
_cell.angle_alpha   90.00
_cell.angle_beta   90.00
_cell.angle_gamma   90.00
#
_symmetry.space_group_name_H-M   'P 1'
#
loop_
_entity.id
_entity.type
_entity.pdbx_description
1 polymer ?
#
loop_
_entity_poly.entity_id
_entity_poly.type
_entity_poly.pdbx_seq_one_letter_code
_entity_poly.pdbx_strand_id
1 'polypeptide(L)' 'MTFDNVHAAVGAGVQVRLFGKPEIDGTRRLGVALATGENVEEAVIRAKKAASRVTVKG' A
#
# COMPACT_ATOMS: atom_id res chain seq x y z
N MET A 1 -3.22 -14.47 6.72
CA MET A 1 -2.84 -13.50 5.67
C MET A 1 -1.56 -12.78 6.09
N THR A 2 -0.57 -12.70 5.20
CA THR A 2 0.75 -12.12 5.43
C THR A 2 1.02 -11.03 4.40
N PHE A 3 1.66 -9.94 4.81
CA PHE A 3 2.06 -8.83 3.95
C PHE A 3 3.58 -8.80 3.82
N ASP A 4 4.08 -9.10 2.62
CA ASP A 4 5.49 -9.13 2.31
C ASP A 4 5.94 -7.83 1.60
N ASN A 5 7.25 -7.59 1.63
CA ASN A 5 7.92 -6.49 0.93
C ASN A 5 7.44 -5.08 1.34
N VAL A 6 6.83 -4.95 2.53
CA VAL A 6 6.32 -3.67 3.05
C VAL A 6 7.42 -2.60 3.19
N HIS A 7 8.65 -3.02 3.51
CA HIS A 7 9.80 -2.12 3.63
C HIS A 7 10.09 -1.36 2.32
N ALA A 8 9.88 -1.99 1.16
CA ALA A 8 10.09 -1.34 -0.13
C ALA A 8 8.97 -0.36 -0.50
N ALA A 9 7.81 -0.47 0.15
CA ALA A 9 6.60 0.32 -0.09
C ALA A 9 6.52 1.61 0.75
N VAL A 10 7.48 1.83 1.66
CA VAL A 10 7.52 3.01 2.55
C VAL A 10 8.76 3.87 2.27
N GLY A 11 8.72 5.14 2.66
CA GLY A 11 9.82 6.08 2.44
C GLY A 11 9.41 7.52 2.76
N ALA A 12 10.25 8.48 2.40
CA ALA A 12 9.97 9.90 2.63
C ALA A 12 8.63 10.32 1.98
N GLY A 13 7.69 10.78 2.81
CA GLY A 13 6.36 11.17 2.35
C GLY A 13 5.49 10.02 1.87
N VAL A 14 5.83 8.75 2.15
CA VAL A 14 5.04 7.57 1.75
C VAL A 14 4.77 6.69 2.97
N GLN A 15 3.50 6.31 3.14
CA GLN A 15 3.03 5.47 4.25
C GLN A 15 2.16 4.33 3.73
N VAL A 16 2.16 3.20 4.44
CA VAL A 16 1.24 2.08 4.20
C VAL A 16 0.47 1.79 5.47
N ARG A 17 -0.85 1.62 5.36
CA ARG A 17 -1.73 1.17 6.45
C ARG A 17 -2.33 -0.16 6.06
N LEU A 18 -2.14 -1.18 6.90
CA LEU A 18 -2.66 -2.53 6.72
C LEU A 18 -3.76 -2.78 7.75
N PHE A 19 -4.88 -3.33 7.33
CA PHE A 19 -6.09 -3.42 8.15
C PHE A 19 -6.22 -4.72 8.95
N GLY A 20 -5.26 -5.64 8.84
CA GLY A 20 -5.19 -6.85 9.69
C GLY A 20 -6.39 -7.79 9.57
N LYS A 21 -7.10 -7.77 8.43
CA LYS A 21 -8.28 -8.62 8.22
C LYS A 21 -7.86 -10.10 8.16
N PRO A 22 -8.54 -10.99 8.91
CA PRO A 22 -8.12 -12.38 9.05
C PRO A 22 -8.26 -13.18 7.73
N GLU A 23 -9.31 -12.89 6.97
CA GLU A 23 -9.67 -13.63 5.76
C GLU A 23 -10.20 -12.72 4.63
N ILE A 24 -10.07 -13.24 3.41
CA ILE A 24 -10.67 -12.71 2.19
C ILE A 24 -11.42 -13.83 1.50
N ASP A 25 -12.65 -13.53 1.12
CA ASP A 25 -13.37 -14.26 0.08
C ASP A 25 -13.50 -13.33 -1.15
N GLY A 26 -12.84 -13.69 -2.25
CA GLY A 26 -12.78 -12.88 -3.47
C GLY A 26 -11.88 -11.64 -3.39
N THR A 27 -12.44 -10.45 -3.67
CA THR A 27 -11.68 -9.18 -3.69
C THR A 27 -12.04 -8.31 -2.49
N ARG A 28 -11.05 -7.98 -1.65
CA ARG A 28 -11.27 -7.13 -0.48
C ARG A 28 -10.11 -6.15 -0.29
N ARG A 29 -10.43 -4.91 0.08
CA ARG A 29 -9.42 -3.91 0.45
C ARG A 29 -8.78 -4.26 1.80
N LEU A 30 -7.49 -4.54 1.78
CA LEU A 30 -6.68 -4.95 2.94
C LEU A 30 -5.76 -3.86 3.50
N GLY A 31 -5.55 -2.80 2.74
CA GLY A 31 -4.71 -1.71 3.14
C GLY A 31 -4.82 -0.55 2.18
N VAL A 32 -4.02 0.48 2.44
CA VAL A 32 -3.91 1.69 1.62
C VAL A 32 -2.49 2.22 1.68
N ALA A 33 -1.99 2.71 0.54
CA ALA A 33 -0.78 3.51 0.47
C ALA A 33 -1.15 4.98 0.37
N LEU A 34 -0.47 5.82 1.13
CA LEU A 34 -0.60 7.26 1.14
C LEU A 34 0.73 7.87 0.71
N ALA A 35 0.69 8.90 -0.13
CA ALA A 35 1.89 9.62 -0.52
C ALA A 35 1.62 11.13 -0.60
N THR A 36 2.64 11.93 -0.27
CA THR A 36 2.69 13.36 -0.53
C THR A 36 3.49 13.62 -1.82
N GLY A 37 3.14 14.67 -2.54
CA GLY A 37 3.83 15.16 -3.73
C GLY A 37 3.62 16.66 -3.90
N GLU A 38 4.30 17.27 -4.85
CA GLU A 38 4.18 18.71 -5.16
C GLU A 38 2.81 19.05 -5.76
N ASN A 39 2.16 18.07 -6.38
CA ASN A 39 0.80 18.13 -6.88
C ASN A 39 0.07 16.78 -6.70
N VAL A 40 -1.22 16.77 -7.01
CA VAL A 40 -2.09 15.61 -6.82
C VAL A 40 -1.66 14.45 -7.73
N GLU A 41 -1.32 14.73 -8.99
CA GLU A 41 -0.90 13.73 -9.95
C GLU A 41 0.35 12.98 -9.48
N GLU A 42 1.35 13.71 -9.00
CA GLU A 42 2.58 13.14 -8.46
C GLU A 42 2.29 12.29 -7.20
N ALA A 43 1.48 12.81 -6.27
CA ALA A 43 1.09 12.08 -5.07
C ALA A 43 0.37 10.76 -5.42
N VAL A 44 -0.52 10.78 -6.42
CA VAL A 44 -1.22 9.58 -6.90
C VAL A 44 -0.26 8.57 -7.52
N ILE A 45 0.67 9.01 -8.37
CA ILE A 45 1.69 8.12 -8.98
C ILE A 45 2.54 7.47 -7.89
N ARG A 46 2.98 8.26 -6.90
CA ARG A 46 3.78 7.76 -5.77
C ARG A 46 3.01 6.75 -4.91
N ALA A 47 1.76 7.05 -4.58
CA ALA A 47 0.91 6.14 -3.80
C ALA A 47 0.66 4.82 -4.55
N LYS A 48 0.39 4.87 -5.87
CA LYS A 48 0.23 3.68 -6.71
C LYS A 48 1.50 2.84 -6.76
N LYS A 49 2.66 3.48 -6.95
CA LYS A 49 3.97 2.80 -6.95
C LYS A 49 4.30 2.16 -5.61
N ALA A 50 3.90 2.77 -4.50
CA ALA A 50 4.05 2.20 -3.17
C ALA A 50 3.14 0.98 -2.98
N ALA A 51 1.86 1.09 -3.33
CA ALA A 51 0.90 -0.01 -3.23
C ALA A 51 1.33 -1.24 -4.04
N SER A 52 1.89 -1.05 -5.24
CA SER A 52 2.33 -2.16 -6.10
C SER A 52 3.54 -2.93 -5.55
N ARG A 53 4.25 -2.40 -4.55
CA ARG A 53 5.38 -3.07 -3.91
C ARG A 53 4.95 -4.01 -2.79
N VAL A 54 3.75 -3.86 -2.23
CA VAL A 54 3.24 -4.77 -1.20
C VAL A 54 2.76 -6.05 -1.86
N THR A 55 3.29 -7.18 -1.41
CA THR A 55 2.80 -8.49 -1.83
C THR A 55 1.90 -9.05 -0.74
N VAL A 56 0.65 -9.35 -1.08
CA VAL A 56 -0.29 -10.00 -0.17
C VAL A 56 -0.26 -11.50 -0.41
N LYS A 57 -0.02 -12.28 0.64
CA LYS A 57 -0.11 -13.74 0.62
C LYS A 57 -1.21 -14.18 1.60
N GLY A 58 -2.12 -15.02 1.14
CA GLY A 58 -3.30 -15.47 1.89
C GLY A 58 -3.36 -16.98 1.85
#